data_AF-A0A1Q9RVX8-F1
#
_entry.id   AF-A0A1Q9RVX8-F1
#
_cell.length_a   1.000
_cell.length_b   1.000
_cell.length_c   1.000
_cell.angle_alpha   90.00
_cell.angle_beta   90.00
_cell.angle_gamma   90.00
#
_symmetry.space_group_name_H-M   'P 1'
#
loop_
_entity.id
_entity.type
_entity.pdbx_description
1 polymer ?
#
loop_
_entity_poly.entity_id
_entity_poly.type
_entity_poly.pdbx_seq_one_letter_code
_entity_poly.pdbx_strand_id
1 'polypeptide(L)'
;MRVATLLPGLAGRGVLLAAPDDAEQVRRTVAGSGFAVADVAGPATGLREAQAAIARALRLPETAGRNLDALVDSLRDLATWWPEDERVALLWPGAEELVEADLPGFLTLTEILRAATEDLWRGGGPGDRQFETIAFVRRHGVRSLGEAQA
;
A
#
# COMPACT_ATOMS: atom_id res chain seq x y z
N MET A 1 3.96 5.49 14.55
CA MET A 1 4.00 4.04 14.85
C MET A 1 3.90 3.33 13.51
N ARG A 2 4.95 2.63 13.05
CA ARG A 2 5.01 2.05 11.69
C ARG A 2 4.28 0.72 11.61
N VAL A 3 3.73 0.36 10.44
CA VAL A 3 3.05 -0.94 10.25
C VAL A 3 4.03 -2.10 10.45
N ALA A 4 5.28 -1.95 10.00
CA ALA A 4 6.34 -2.94 10.24
C ALA A 4 6.65 -3.17 11.73
N THR A 5 6.38 -2.19 12.62
CA THR A 5 6.53 -2.36 14.08
C THR A 5 5.37 -3.16 14.68
N LEU A 6 4.18 -3.08 14.07
CA LEU A 6 3.00 -3.86 14.48
C LEU A 6 3.10 -5.32 14.03
N LEU A 7 3.73 -5.54 12.88
CA LEU A 7 3.81 -6.83 12.20
C LEU A 7 5.27 -7.13 11.83
N PRO A 8 6.11 -7.58 12.78
CA PRO A 8 7.55 -7.76 12.58
C PRO A 8 7.93 -8.85 11.55
N GLY A 9 6.96 -9.60 11.03
CA GLY A 9 7.17 -10.57 9.94
C GLY A 9 7.03 -10.00 8.52
N LEU A 10 6.66 -8.72 8.38
CA LEU A 10 6.58 -8.07 7.07
C LEU A 10 7.96 -7.69 6.55
N ALA A 11 8.19 -7.88 5.25
CA ALA A 11 9.46 -7.54 4.59
C ALA A 11 9.32 -6.28 3.72
N GLY A 12 10.42 -5.55 3.48
CA GLY A 12 10.45 -4.40 2.58
C GLY A 12 10.60 -3.04 3.29
N ARG A 13 10.73 -1.97 2.50
CA ARG A 13 10.86 -0.59 2.98
C ARG A 13 9.94 0.31 2.15
N GLY A 14 9.03 1.03 2.81
CA GLY A 14 8.01 1.86 2.16
C GLY A 14 6.80 1.06 1.68
N VAL A 15 7.04 -0.01 0.90
CA VAL A 15 6.05 -1.05 0.59
C VAL A 15 6.42 -2.31 1.37
N LEU A 16 5.49 -2.76 2.20
CA LEU A 16 5.63 -3.98 3.00
C LEU A 16 5.04 -5.16 2.23
N LEU A 17 5.69 -6.31 2.30
CA LEU A 17 5.24 -7.55 1.69
C LEU A 17 4.71 -8.49 2.77
N ALA A 18 3.54 -9.07 2.50
CA ALA A 18 2.85 -10.03 3.37
C ALA A 18 2.39 -11.25 2.56
N ALA A 19 2.27 -12.41 3.22
CA ALA A 19 1.65 -13.56 2.57
C ALA A 19 0.13 -13.30 2.42
N PRO A 20 -0.51 -13.67 1.29
CA PRO A 20 -1.95 -13.49 1.11
C PRO A 20 -2.80 -14.19 2.16
N ASP A 21 -2.31 -15.29 2.72
CA ASP A 21 -3.02 -16.05 3.76
C ASP A 21 -3.13 -15.24 5.07
N ASP A 22 -2.28 -14.24 5.27
CA ASP A 22 -2.31 -13.33 6.42
C ASP A 22 -3.21 -12.10 6.21
N ALA A 23 -3.84 -11.94 5.05
CA ALA A 23 -4.51 -10.68 4.67
C ALA A 23 -5.53 -10.19 5.71
N GLU A 24 -6.37 -11.09 6.22
CA GLU A 24 -7.37 -10.73 7.23
C GLU A 24 -6.74 -10.41 8.60
N GLN A 25 -5.66 -11.08 8.96
CA GLN A 25 -4.93 -10.77 10.20
C GLN A 25 -4.24 -9.41 10.11
N VAL A 26 -3.56 -9.14 8.99
CA VAL A 26 -2.92 -7.85 8.72
C VAL A 26 -3.96 -6.75 8.76
N ARG A 27 -5.09 -6.91 8.04
CA ARG A 27 -6.18 -5.93 7.99
C ARG A 27 -6.71 -5.58 9.37
N ARG A 28 -7.04 -6.59 10.19
CA ARG A 28 -7.54 -6.38 11.55
C ARG A 28 -6.52 -5.68 12.44
N THR A 29 -5.24 -6.07 12.34
CA THR A 29 -4.16 -5.48 13.16
C THR A 29 -3.93 -4.01 12.80
N VAL A 30 -3.86 -3.71 11.51
CA VAL A 30 -3.67 -2.35 10.98
C VAL A 30 -4.86 -1.45 11.37
N ALA A 31 -6.09 -1.90 11.13
CA ALA A 31 -7.29 -1.15 11.51
C ALA A 31 -7.39 -0.93 13.03
N GLY A 32 -7.14 -1.98 13.84
CA GLY A 32 -7.14 -1.89 15.30
C GLY A 32 -6.05 -0.98 15.88
N SER A 33 -5.06 -0.60 15.07
CA SER A 33 -3.96 0.29 15.43
C SER A 33 -4.20 1.76 15.03
N GLY A 34 -5.43 2.07 14.56
CA GLY A 34 -5.84 3.42 14.20
C GLY A 34 -5.43 3.87 12.80
N PHE A 35 -5.13 2.93 11.90
CA PHE A 35 -5.02 3.24 10.47
C PHE A 35 -6.39 3.12 9.81
N ALA A 36 -6.72 4.09 8.97
CA ALA A 36 -7.78 3.94 7.99
C ALA A 36 -7.29 3.02 6.87
N VAL A 37 -8.08 2.02 6.52
CA VAL A 37 -7.69 0.98 5.55
C VAL A 37 -8.34 1.25 4.20
N ALA A 38 -7.52 1.25 3.14
CA ALA A 38 -7.92 1.30 1.74
C ALA A 38 -7.61 -0.03 1.07
N ASP A 39 -8.63 -0.78 0.67
CA ASP A 39 -8.49 -2.10 0.04
C ASP A 39 -8.51 -1.99 -1.50
N VAL A 40 -7.44 -2.45 -2.17
CA VAL A 40 -7.41 -2.56 -3.64
C VAL A 40 -8.35 -3.67 -4.09
N ALA A 41 -9.23 -3.35 -5.03
CA ALA A 41 -10.24 -4.28 -5.52
C ALA A 41 -9.70 -5.15 -6.65
N GLY A 42 -9.68 -6.47 -6.40
CA GLY A 42 -9.41 -7.50 -7.40
C GLY A 42 -7.95 -7.55 -7.87
N PRO A 43 -7.57 -8.65 -8.55
CA PRO A 43 -6.27 -8.74 -9.18
C PRO A 43 -6.18 -7.83 -10.41
N ALA A 44 -4.96 -7.41 -10.74
CA ALA A 44 -4.66 -6.66 -11.95
C ALA A 44 -3.41 -7.26 -12.60
N THR A 45 -3.43 -7.43 -13.92
CA THR A 45 -2.34 -8.09 -14.67
C THR A 45 -1.48 -7.12 -15.46
N GLY A 46 -1.77 -5.82 -15.39
CA GLY A 46 -0.96 -4.79 -16.03
C GLY A 46 -0.94 -3.49 -15.26
N LEU A 47 0.12 -2.70 -15.47
CA LEU A 47 0.36 -1.42 -14.82
C LEU A 47 -0.88 -0.51 -14.76
N ARG A 48 -1.59 -0.32 -15.88
CA ARG A 48 -2.74 0.60 -15.96
C ARG A 48 -3.95 0.13 -15.16
N GLU A 49 -4.21 -1.18 -15.15
CA GLU A 49 -5.30 -1.76 -14.37
C GLU A 49 -5.02 -1.62 -12.87
N ALA A 50 -3.79 -1.94 -12.45
CA ALA A 50 -3.34 -1.83 -11.08
C ALA A 50 -3.35 -0.37 -10.61
N GLN A 51 -2.84 0.55 -11.43
CA GLN A 51 -2.89 1.99 -11.18
C GLN A 51 -4.32 2.47 -10.92
N ALA A 52 -5.26 2.10 -11.80
CA ALA A 52 -6.67 2.48 -11.66
C ALA A 52 -7.31 1.86 -10.39
N ALA A 53 -6.96 0.63 -10.06
CA ALA A 53 -7.45 -0.04 -8.85
C ALA A 53 -6.93 0.64 -7.57
N ILE A 54 -5.65 0.99 -7.53
CA ILE A 54 -5.03 1.74 -6.42
C ILE A 54 -5.66 3.13 -6.27
N ALA A 55 -5.78 3.88 -7.37
CA ALA A 55 -6.39 5.21 -7.34
C ALA A 55 -7.82 5.17 -6.79
N ARG A 56 -8.61 4.17 -7.22
CA ARG A 56 -9.97 3.96 -6.72
C ARG A 56 -10.00 3.61 -5.22
N ALA A 57 -9.13 2.70 -4.77
CA ALA A 57 -9.06 2.31 -3.36
C ALA A 57 -8.75 3.51 -2.45
N LEU A 58 -7.86 4.39 -2.91
CA LEU A 58 -7.46 5.60 -2.21
C LEU A 58 -8.41 6.78 -2.40
N ARG A 59 -9.52 6.61 -3.13
CA ARG A 59 -10.52 7.67 -3.42
C ARG A 59 -9.92 8.87 -4.18
N LEU A 60 -8.89 8.62 -4.99
CA LEU A 60 -8.21 9.62 -5.81
C LEU A 60 -9.04 9.98 -7.06
N PRO A 61 -8.78 11.13 -7.69
CA PRO A 61 -9.46 11.52 -8.93
C PRO A 61 -9.20 10.52 -10.07
N GLU A 62 -10.15 10.43 -11.01
CA GLU A 62 -10.07 9.50 -12.14
C GLU A 62 -8.80 9.64 -12.98
N THR A 63 -8.25 10.87 -13.07
CA THR A 63 -6.98 11.17 -13.74
C THR A 63 -5.80 10.40 -13.13
N ALA A 64 -5.78 10.22 -11.81
CA ALA A 64 -4.77 9.42 -11.11
C ALA A 64 -4.83 7.94 -11.50
N GLY A 65 -5.97 7.44 -11.96
CA GLY A 65 -6.11 6.09 -12.50
C GLY A 65 -5.63 5.93 -13.95
N ARG A 66 -5.34 7.02 -14.66
CA ARG A 66 -4.96 7.03 -16.09
C ARG A 66 -3.57 7.60 -16.36
N ASN A 67 -3.03 8.41 -15.46
CA ASN A 67 -1.73 9.06 -15.57
C ASN A 67 -0.91 8.89 -14.27
N LEU A 68 0.33 8.40 -14.39
CA LEU A 68 1.20 8.16 -13.23
C LEU A 68 1.62 9.46 -12.54
N ASP A 69 1.81 10.54 -13.29
CA ASP A 69 2.13 11.84 -12.70
C ASP A 69 0.95 12.36 -11.87
N ALA A 70 -0.27 12.21 -12.40
CA ALA A 70 -1.48 12.54 -11.66
C ALA A 70 -1.66 11.65 -10.42
N LEU A 71 -1.19 10.39 -10.45
CA LEU A 71 -1.16 9.53 -9.27
C LEU A 71 -0.18 10.09 -8.22
N VAL A 72 1.05 10.43 -8.61
CA VAL A 72 2.06 11.03 -7.73
C VAL A 72 1.54 12.31 -7.10
N ASP A 73 0.98 13.22 -7.88
CA ASP A 73 0.43 14.49 -7.39
C ASP A 73 -0.73 14.25 -6.41
N SER A 74 -1.65 13.34 -6.75
CA SER A 74 -2.77 13.02 -5.87
C SER A 74 -2.34 12.35 -4.56
N LEU A 75 -1.27 11.56 -4.58
CA LEU A 75 -0.68 10.96 -3.38
C LEU A 75 0.01 12.00 -2.50
N ARG A 76 0.66 13.02 -3.07
CA ARG A 76 1.23 14.14 -2.28
C ARG A 76 0.15 14.92 -1.55
N ASP A 77 -1.02 15.02 -2.17
CA ASP A 77 -2.19 15.69 -1.61
C ASP A 77 -3.14 14.72 -0.89
N LEU A 78 -2.64 13.61 -0.32
CA LEU A 78 -3.47 12.57 0.29
C LEU A 78 -4.44 13.09 1.36
N ALA A 79 -4.04 14.13 2.10
CA ALA A 79 -4.88 14.80 3.09
C ALA A 79 -6.18 15.40 2.51
N THR A 80 -6.22 15.70 1.21
CA THR A 80 -7.43 16.14 0.50
C THR A 80 -8.47 15.02 0.41
N TRP A 81 -8.02 13.79 0.24
CA TRP A 81 -8.87 12.61 0.03
C TRP A 81 -9.17 11.85 1.33
N TRP A 82 -8.30 12.01 2.32
CA TRP A 82 -8.40 11.45 3.67
C TRP A 82 -8.22 12.56 4.73
N PRO A 83 -9.15 13.54 4.82
CA PRO A 83 -8.98 14.70 5.69
C PRO A 83 -9.01 14.35 7.18
N GLU A 84 -9.86 13.39 7.56
CA GLU A 84 -10.06 12.96 8.94
C GLU A 84 -9.05 11.90 9.42
N ASP A 85 -8.28 11.32 8.49
CA ASP A 85 -7.41 10.19 8.76
C ASP A 85 -5.93 10.59 8.65
N GLU A 86 -5.26 10.72 9.78
CA GLU A 86 -3.81 11.01 9.82
C GLU A 86 -2.96 9.81 9.41
N ARG A 87 -3.54 8.60 9.45
CA ARG A 87 -2.87 7.33 9.17
C ARG A 87 -3.69 6.54 8.17
N VAL A 88 -3.13 6.30 7.00
CA VAL A 88 -3.77 5.56 5.91
C VAL A 88 -2.90 4.37 5.52
N ALA A 89 -3.52 3.19 5.42
CA ALA A 89 -2.87 1.97 4.97
C ALA A 89 -3.54 1.46 3.70
N LEU A 90 -2.76 1.33 2.62
CA LEU A 90 -3.19 0.67 1.39
C LEU A 90 -2.93 -0.82 1.50
N LEU A 91 -3.99 -1.63 1.46
CA LEU A 91 -3.91 -3.08 1.36
C LEU A 91 -4.09 -3.48 -0.09
N TRP A 92 -3.09 -4.14 -0.66
CA TRP A 92 -3.08 -4.54 -2.06
C TRP A 92 -3.13 -6.06 -2.21
N PRO A 93 -4.32 -6.69 -2.04
CA PRO A 93 -4.51 -8.09 -2.33
C PRO A 93 -4.36 -8.36 -3.83
N GLY A 94 -3.84 -9.52 -4.19
CA GLY A 94 -3.65 -9.89 -5.59
C GLY A 94 -2.51 -9.16 -6.31
N ALA A 95 -1.61 -8.49 -5.56
CA ALA A 95 -0.43 -7.86 -6.14
C ALA A 95 0.49 -8.86 -6.88
N GLU A 96 0.44 -10.14 -6.48
CA GLU A 96 1.14 -11.25 -7.14
C GLU A 96 0.82 -11.38 -8.63
N GLU A 97 -0.45 -11.18 -9.03
CA GLU A 97 -0.86 -11.30 -10.44
C GLU A 97 -0.16 -10.26 -11.32
N LEU A 98 0.09 -9.06 -10.76
CA LEU A 98 0.87 -8.03 -11.44
C LEU A 98 2.36 -8.39 -11.46
N VAL A 99 2.90 -8.96 -10.39
CA VAL A 99 4.30 -9.42 -10.34
C VAL A 99 4.55 -10.46 -11.43
N GLU A 100 3.62 -11.39 -11.62
CA GLU A 100 3.74 -12.46 -12.61
C GLU A 100 3.56 -11.97 -14.06
N ALA A 101 2.60 -11.09 -14.29
CA ALA A 101 2.27 -10.63 -15.63
C ALA A 101 3.09 -9.41 -16.11
N ASP A 102 3.43 -8.49 -15.21
CA ASP A 102 4.07 -7.20 -15.51
C ASP A 102 4.95 -6.72 -14.33
N LEU A 103 6.06 -7.42 -14.09
CA LEU A 103 7.03 -7.07 -13.06
C LEU A 103 7.53 -5.60 -13.17
N PRO A 104 7.87 -5.05 -14.36
CA PRO A 104 8.23 -3.63 -14.47
C PRO A 104 7.11 -2.69 -14.03
N GLY A 105 5.86 -3.01 -14.34
CA GLY A 105 4.68 -2.28 -13.87
C GLY A 105 4.54 -2.33 -12.35
N PHE A 106 4.69 -3.51 -11.75
CA PHE A 106 4.71 -3.67 -10.30
C PHE A 106 5.79 -2.81 -9.65
N LEU A 107 7.04 -2.91 -10.14
CA LEU A 107 8.17 -2.13 -9.60
C LEU A 107 7.90 -0.62 -9.69
N THR A 108 7.38 -0.14 -10.82
CA THR A 108 7.02 1.26 -11.03
C THR A 108 6.01 1.75 -9.98
N LEU A 109 4.94 0.99 -9.74
CA LEU A 109 3.92 1.35 -8.75
C LEU A 109 4.48 1.31 -7.33
N THR A 110 5.28 0.29 -6.99
CA THR A 110 5.88 0.21 -5.65
C THR A 110 6.85 1.33 -5.36
N GLU A 111 7.61 1.81 -6.36
CA GLU A 111 8.48 2.99 -6.20
C GLU A 111 7.67 4.26 -5.96
N ILE A 112 6.58 4.49 -6.71
CA ILE A 112 5.67 5.62 -6.49
C ILE A 112 5.07 5.59 -5.08
N LEU A 113 4.56 4.43 -4.65
CA LEU A 113 3.94 4.25 -3.34
C LEU A 113 4.95 4.41 -2.20
N ARG A 114 6.16 3.89 -2.38
CA ARG A 114 7.27 4.08 -1.45
C ARG A 114 7.64 5.55 -1.32
N ALA A 115 7.78 6.26 -2.43
CA ALA A 115 8.08 7.70 -2.42
C ALA A 115 7.00 8.47 -1.65
N ALA A 116 5.72 8.14 -1.85
CA ALA A 116 4.64 8.74 -1.07
C ALA A 116 4.75 8.46 0.44
N THR A 117 5.13 7.24 0.84
CA THR A 117 5.38 6.89 2.25
C THR A 117 6.52 7.71 2.87
N GLU A 118 7.54 8.04 2.09
CA GLU A 118 8.69 8.85 2.53
C GLU A 118 8.34 10.35 2.56
N ASP A 119 7.64 10.87 1.55
CA ASP A 119 7.32 12.30 1.37
C ASP A 119 6.24 12.82 2.33
N LEU A 120 5.24 11.99 2.65
CA LEU A 120 4.08 12.38 3.47
C LEU A 120 4.41 12.47 4.96
N TRP A 121 5.47 11.80 5.41
CA TRP A 121 5.90 11.80 6.81
C TRP A 121 7.14 12.67 7.01
N ARG A 122 6.98 13.88 7.57
CA ARG A 122 8.08 14.84 7.79
C ARG A 122 8.50 14.97 9.25
N GLY A 123 8.17 13.97 10.08
CA GLY A 123 8.55 13.93 11.50
C GLY A 123 7.39 14.04 12.48
N GLY A 124 6.13 13.99 12.00
CA GLY A 124 4.93 14.01 12.82
C GLY A 124 4.44 15.42 13.16
N GLY A 125 4.73 16.39 12.29
CA GLY A 125 4.22 17.75 12.42
C GLY A 125 2.74 17.86 12.04
N PRO A 126 2.06 18.96 12.39
CA PRO A 126 0.69 19.21 11.94
C PRO A 126 0.60 19.19 10.42
N GLY A 127 -0.30 18.37 9.88
CA GLY A 127 -0.48 18.17 8.43
C GLY A 127 0.32 17.01 7.84
N ASP A 128 1.26 16.42 8.59
CA ASP A 128 1.90 15.17 8.15
C ASP A 128 0.86 14.05 8.05
N ARG A 129 1.12 13.12 7.14
CA ARG A 129 0.31 11.90 6.99
C ARG A 129 1.21 10.69 7.05
N GLN A 130 0.78 9.69 7.81
CA GLN A 130 1.43 8.40 7.78
C GLN A 130 0.74 7.54 6.72
N PHE A 131 1.41 7.30 5.60
CA PHE A 131 0.93 6.43 4.54
C PHE A 131 1.81 5.19 4.42
N GLU A 132 1.23 4.00 4.47
CA GLU A 132 1.97 2.73 4.27
C GLU A 132 1.21 1.80 3.32
N THR A 133 1.96 1.05 2.52
CA THR A 133 1.41 0.05 1.60
C THR A 133 1.78 -1.35 2.06
N ILE A 134 0.82 -2.26 2.02
CA ILE A 134 1.04 -3.70 2.22
C ILE A 134 0.58 -4.44 0.96
N ALA A 135 1.54 -4.98 0.22
CA ALA A 135 1.31 -5.80 -0.96
C ALA A 135 1.35 -7.29 -0.58
N PHE A 136 0.31 -8.03 -0.97
CA PHE A 136 0.20 -9.45 -0.66
C PHE A 136 0.74 -10.30 -1.83
N VAL A 137 1.82 -11.05 -1.58
CA VAL A 137 2.54 -11.86 -2.58
C VAL A 137 2.97 -13.21 -1.99
N ARG A 138 2.78 -14.33 -2.71
CA ARG A 138 3.20 -15.66 -2.22
C ARG A 138 4.67 -15.98 -2.47
N ARG A 139 5.37 -15.28 -3.40
CA ARG A 139 6.66 -15.73 -3.93
C ARG A 139 7.88 -14.87 -3.54
N HIS A 140 9.02 -15.55 -3.38
CA HIS A 140 10.40 -15.05 -3.18
C HIS A 140 10.81 -14.50 -1.80
N GLY A 141 10.36 -15.13 -0.71
CA GLY A 141 10.98 -14.94 0.62
C GLY A 141 10.09 -14.27 1.67
N VAL A 142 8.84 -13.98 1.34
CA VAL A 142 7.82 -13.52 2.30
C VAL A 142 7.23 -14.75 2.97
N ARG A 143 7.47 -14.89 4.28
CA ARG A 143 6.88 -15.97 5.08
C ARG A 143 5.54 -15.53 5.62
N SER A 144 4.67 -16.49 5.91
CA SER A 144 3.48 -16.19 6.68
C SER A 144 3.86 -15.66 8.07
N LEU A 145 3.00 -14.83 8.66
CA LEU A 145 3.24 -14.28 10.00
C LEU A 145 3.41 -15.37 11.05
N GLY A 146 2.72 -16.51 10.90
CA GLY A 146 2.88 -17.68 11.77
C GLY A 146 4.26 -18.33 11.67
N GLU A 147 4.85 -18.39 10.47
CA GLU A 147 6.19 -18.95 10.24
C GLU A 147 7.33 -18.00 10.63
N ALA A 148 7.08 -16.68 10.66
CA ALA A 148 8.07 -15.69 11.05
C ALA A 148 8.24 -15.56 12.58
N GLN A 149 7.28 -16.07 13.37
CA GLN A 149 7.26 -16.00 14.83
C GLN A 149 7.80 -17.27 15.53
N ALA A 150 8.12 -18.31 14.77
CA ALA A 150 8.66 -19.59 15.26
C ALA A 150 10.20 -19.65 15.17
#